data_AF-A0A7J3X6Z5-F1
#
_entry.id   AF-A0A7J3X6Z5-F1
#
_cell.length_a   1.000
_cell.length_b   1.000
_cell.length_c   1.000
_cell.angle_alpha   90.00
_cell.angle_beta   90.00
_cell.angle_gamma   90.00
#
_symmetry.space_group_name_H-M   'P 1'
#
loop_
_entity.id
_entity.type
_entity.pdbx_description
1 polymer ?
#
loop_
_entity_poly.entity_id
_entity_poly.type
_entity_poly.pdbx_seq_one_letter_code
_entity_poly.pdbx_strand_id
1 'polypeptide(L)'
;MFLVLLVGLLAGVLVVVLAALMPQGPERGFKRRRYEAGNPPSGEAKVRLPFQYYGYLLLYLSVEPAMVILYLLTFGERIPVSAAFMVLVLLPAVVLGAKLADELERWRL
;
A
#
# COMPACT_ATOMS: atom_id res chain seq x y z
N MET A 1 -3.02 23.51 6.35
CA MET A 1 -2.32 22.21 6.39
C MET A 1 -1.91 21.80 7.80
N PHE A 2 -1.15 22.62 8.54
CA PHE A 2 -0.73 22.31 9.92
C PHE A 2 -1.89 21.98 10.88
N LEU A 3 -2.94 22.82 10.90
CA LEU A 3 -4.12 22.59 11.73
C LEU A 3 -4.80 21.24 11.42
N VAL A 4 -4.91 20.88 10.15
CA VAL A 4 -5.54 19.63 9.69
C VAL A 4 -4.74 18.41 10.16
N LEU A 5 -3.41 18.46 10.02
CA LEU A 5 -2.52 17.40 10.49
C LEU A 5 -2.57 17.26 12.01
N LEU A 6 -2.53 18.39 12.73
CA LEU A 6 -2.60 18.42 14.18
C LEU A 6 -3.92 17.82 14.68
N VAL A 7 -5.05 18.24 14.12
CA VAL A 7 -6.37 17.72 14.48
C VAL A 7 -6.49 16.23 14.16
N GLY A 8 -6.01 15.79 12.99
CA GLY A 8 -6.04 14.37 12.61
C GLY A 8 -5.22 13.48 13.54
N LEU A 9 -4.00 13.91 13.87
CA LEU A 9 -3.13 13.20 14.83
C LEU A 9 -3.74 13.17 16.23
N LEU A 10 -4.22 14.31 16.73
CA LEU A 10 -4.85 14.39 18.06
C LEU A 10 -6.10 13.52 18.14
N ALA A 11 -6.93 13.50 17.09
CA ALA A 11 -8.10 12.62 17.04
C ALA A 11 -7.69 11.14 17.09
N GLY A 12 -6.69 10.73 16.32
CA GLY A 12 -6.18 9.35 16.34
C GLY A 12 -5.63 8.95 17.71
N VAL A 13 -4.82 9.82 18.32
CA VAL A 13 -4.28 9.59 19.68
C VAL A 13 -5.40 9.50 20.70
N LEU A 14 -6.38 10.40 20.65
CA LEU A 14 -7.52 10.41 21.56
C LEU A 14 -8.32 9.10 21.48
N VAL A 15 -8.57 8.58 20.27
CA VAL A 15 -9.25 7.30 20.08
C VAL A 15 -8.49 6.16 20.74
N VAL A 16 -7.17 6.10 20.57
CA VAL A 16 -6.32 5.07 21.18
C VAL A 16 -6.32 5.18 22.71
N VAL A 17 -6.22 6.40 23.25
CA VAL A 17 -6.26 6.66 24.70
C VAL A 17 -7.61 6.24 25.29
N LEU A 18 -8.72 6.65 24.66
CA LEU A 18 -10.06 6.25 25.11
C LEU A 18 -10.23 4.74 25.07
N ALA A 19 -9.80 4.06 24.00
CA ALA A 19 -9.85 2.61 23.89
C ALA A 19 -9.01 1.90 24.96
N ALA A 20 -7.86 2.46 25.34
CA ALA A 20 -7.02 1.93 26.41
C ALA A 20 -7.63 2.13 27.81
N LEU A 21 -8.38 3.21 28.02
CA LEU A 21 -9.07 3.51 29.27
C LEU A 21 -10.40 2.77 29.44
N MET A 22 -10.97 2.24 28.36
CA MET A 22 -12.21 1.48 28.43
C MET A 22 -12.06 0.19 29.26
N PRO A 23 -13.09 -0.21 30.01
CA PRO A 23 -13.08 -1.46 30.76
C PRO A 23 -12.80 -2.65 29.84
N GLN A 24 -11.74 -3.39 30.14
CA GLN A 24 -11.40 -4.59 29.38
C GLN A 24 -12.18 -5.78 29.93
N GLY A 25 -12.74 -6.59 29.03
CA GLY A 25 -13.38 -7.85 29.41
C GLY A 25 -12.37 -8.85 30.01
N PRO A 26 -12.84 -9.96 30.60
CA PRO A 26 -11.98 -10.90 31.31
C PRO A 26 -10.86 -11.42 30.41
N GLU A 27 -9.63 -11.30 30.89
CA GLU A 27 -8.44 -11.86 30.25
C GLU A 27 -8.47 -13.38 30.33
N ARG A 28 -8.52 -14.04 29.17
CA ARG A 28 -8.41 -15.50 29.07
C ARG A 28 -7.25 -15.81 28.15
N GLY A 29 -6.39 -16.76 28.53
CA GLY A 29 -5.21 -17.13 27.74
C GLY A 29 -5.54 -17.46 26.27
N PHE A 30 -6.70 -18.04 26.01
CA PHE A 30 -7.17 -18.35 24.64
C PHE A 30 -7.48 -17.09 23.80
N LYS A 31 -7.94 -15.98 24.41
CA LYS A 31 -8.19 -14.71 23.71
C LYS A 31 -6.90 -14.05 23.21
N ARG A 32 -5.76 -14.40 23.79
CA ARG A 32 -4.43 -13.90 23.41
C ARG A 32 -3.71 -14.83 22.42
N ARG A 33 -4.26 -16.02 22.13
CA ARG A 33 -3.72 -16.94 21.11
C ARG A 33 -4.16 -16.49 19.72
N ARG A 34 -3.41 -16.91 18.68
CA ARG A 34 -3.78 -16.67 17.28
C ARG A 34 -5.09 -17.38 16.96
N TYR A 35 -5.89 -16.74 16.13
CA TYR A 35 -7.13 -17.31 15.63
C TYR A 35 -6.85 -18.32 14.53
N GLU A 36 -7.24 -19.58 14.74
CA GLU A 36 -7.04 -20.71 13.82
C GLU A 36 -8.34 -21.51 13.69
N ALA A 37 -9.44 -20.81 13.39
CA ALA A 37 -10.79 -21.39 13.29
C ALA A 37 -11.24 -22.22 14.51
N GLY A 38 -10.77 -21.86 15.71
CA GLY A 38 -11.07 -22.55 16.97
C GLY A 38 -10.07 -23.64 17.38
N ASN A 39 -9.12 -23.98 16.52
CA ASN A 39 -8.06 -24.94 16.84
C ASN A 39 -6.91 -24.28 17.61
N PRO A 40 -6.14 -25.05 18.42
CA PRO A 40 -4.86 -24.58 18.93
C PRO A 40 -3.92 -24.23 17.77
N PRO A 41 -3.23 -23.08 17.82
CA PRO A 41 -2.31 -22.71 16.74
C PRO A 41 -1.16 -23.70 16.64
N SER A 42 -0.89 -24.14 15.41
CA SER A 42 0.15 -25.12 15.10
C SER A 42 0.89 -24.70 13.82
N GLY A 43 2.17 -25.07 13.74
CA GLY A 43 3.03 -24.74 12.59
C GLY A 43 3.59 -23.31 12.59
N GLU A 44 4.31 -22.99 11.51
CA GLU A 44 4.87 -21.67 11.30
C GLU A 44 3.84 -20.73 10.67
N ALA A 45 3.56 -19.63 11.34
CA ALA A 45 2.55 -18.68 10.87
C ALA A 45 3.08 -17.62 9.89
N LYS A 46 4.38 -17.63 9.57
CA LYS A 46 5.00 -16.75 8.57
C LYS A 46 5.48 -17.60 7.41
N VAL A 47 4.62 -17.76 6.43
CA VAL A 47 4.95 -18.45 5.17
C VAL A 47 5.17 -17.45 4.06
N ARG A 48 5.93 -17.82 3.03
CA ARG A 48 6.01 -17.04 1.80
C ARG A 48 4.63 -17.09 1.15
N LEU A 49 3.94 -15.95 1.12
CA LEU A 49 2.65 -15.85 0.45
C LEU A 49 2.90 -15.50 -1.02
N PRO A 50 2.42 -16.30 -1.98
CA PRO A 50 2.48 -15.90 -3.38
C PRO A 50 1.61 -14.66 -3.57
N PHE A 51 2.22 -13.56 -3.97
CA PHE A 51 1.51 -12.33 -4.23
C PHE A 51 1.16 -12.27 -5.72
N GLN A 52 0.01 -12.85 -6.07
CA GLN A 52 -0.47 -12.94 -7.45
C GLN A 52 -0.54 -11.56 -8.14
N TYR A 53 -0.70 -10.47 -7.37
CA TYR A 53 -0.78 -9.12 -7.89
C TYR A 53 0.57 -8.36 -7.94
N TYR A 54 1.70 -9.07 -7.83
CA TYR A 54 3.01 -8.40 -7.78
C TYR A 54 3.35 -7.67 -9.09
N GLY A 55 3.03 -8.26 -10.24
CA GLY A 55 3.18 -7.59 -11.53
C GLY A 55 2.35 -6.31 -11.65
N TYR A 56 1.13 -6.29 -11.09
CA TYR A 56 0.30 -5.08 -11.02
C TYR A 56 0.90 -4.01 -10.11
N LEU A 57 1.56 -4.40 -9.02
CA LEU A 57 2.29 -3.47 -8.16
C LEU A 57 3.45 -2.81 -8.91
N LEU A 58 4.21 -3.58 -9.70
CA LEU A 58 5.29 -3.05 -10.54
C LEU A 58 4.76 -2.09 -11.62
N LEU A 59 3.64 -2.44 -12.26
CA LEU A 59 2.96 -1.56 -13.20
C LEU A 59 2.53 -0.24 -12.54
N TYR A 60 1.92 -0.32 -11.36
CA TYR A 60 1.53 0.87 -10.59
C TYR A 60 2.74 1.75 -10.26
N LEU A 61 3.83 1.17 -9.73
CA LEU A 61 5.07 1.90 -9.44
C LEU A 61 5.72 2.51 -10.68
N SER A 62 5.49 1.93 -11.86
CA SER A 62 6.02 2.47 -13.13
C SER A 62 5.26 3.72 -13.58
N VAL A 63 3.98 3.83 -13.22
CA VAL A 63 3.09 4.94 -13.62
C VAL A 63 3.05 6.05 -12.56
N GLU A 64 3.10 5.70 -11.26
CA GLU A 64 2.93 6.66 -10.17
C GLU A 64 3.89 7.88 -10.25
N PRO A 65 5.22 7.71 -10.48
CA PRO A 65 6.12 8.85 -10.61
C PRO A 65 5.76 9.75 -11.79
N ALA A 66 5.24 9.18 -12.89
CA ALA A 66 4.74 9.95 -14.03
C ALA A 66 3.64 10.91 -13.59
N MET A 67 2.67 10.38 -12.86
CA MET A 67 1.52 11.14 -12.39
C MET A 67 1.93 12.25 -11.43
N VAL A 68 2.85 11.98 -10.51
CA VAL A 68 3.39 12.98 -9.58
C VAL A 68 4.07 14.11 -10.35
N ILE A 69 4.94 13.80 -11.32
CA ILE A 69 5.66 14.85 -12.03
C ILE A 69 4.73 15.62 -12.98
N LEU A 70 3.80 14.94 -13.67
CA LEU A 70 2.77 15.60 -14.48
C LEU A 70 1.93 16.55 -13.64
N TYR A 71 1.55 16.15 -12.43
CA TYR A 71 0.85 17.01 -11.48
C TYR A 71 1.68 18.26 -11.13
N LEU A 72 2.97 18.09 -10.83
CA LEU A 72 3.87 19.22 -10.53
C LEU A 72 4.12 20.15 -11.73
N LEU A 73 4.09 19.63 -12.96
CA LEU A 73 4.30 20.40 -14.18
C LEU A 73 3.10 21.24 -14.63
N THR A 74 1.91 21.02 -14.05
CA THR A 74 0.71 21.80 -14.38
C THR A 74 0.87 23.31 -14.12
N PHE A 75 1.93 23.73 -13.43
CA PHE A 75 2.23 25.11 -13.07
C PHE A 75 3.25 25.83 -13.98
N GLY A 76 3.73 25.21 -15.08
CA GLY A 76 4.75 25.79 -15.97
C GLY A 76 4.25 26.13 -17.39
N GLU A 77 4.94 27.00 -18.13
CA GLU A 77 4.54 27.39 -19.50
C GLU A 77 4.84 26.33 -20.59
N ARG A 78 5.66 25.31 -20.28
CA ARG A 78 6.12 24.28 -21.26
C ARG A 78 5.45 22.91 -21.10
N ILE A 79 4.24 22.88 -20.54
CA ILE A 79 3.47 21.66 -20.21
C ILE A 79 3.51 20.59 -21.32
N PRO A 80 3.20 20.88 -22.60
CA PRO A 80 3.07 19.82 -23.61
C PRO A 80 4.41 19.11 -23.91
N VAL A 81 5.53 19.85 -23.92
CA VAL A 81 6.86 19.28 -24.21
C VAL A 81 7.35 18.44 -23.04
N SER A 82 7.19 18.95 -21.82
CA SER A 82 7.60 18.23 -20.60
C SER A 82 6.76 16.98 -20.36
N ALA A 83 5.45 17.03 -20.65
CA ALA A 83 4.57 15.88 -20.57
C ALA A 83 4.94 14.81 -21.61
N ALA A 84 5.19 15.20 -22.86
CA ALA A 84 5.60 14.27 -23.92
C ALA A 84 6.93 13.58 -23.60
N PHE A 85 7.91 14.33 -23.08
CA PHE A 85 9.20 13.76 -22.66
C PHE A 85 9.03 12.75 -21.51
N MET A 86 8.17 13.02 -20.54
CA MET A 86 7.88 12.09 -19.45
C MET A 86 7.22 10.81 -19.91
N VAL A 87 6.20 10.92 -20.77
CA VAL A 87 5.56 9.73 -21.35
C VAL A 87 6.60 8.89 -22.09
N LEU A 88 7.48 9.52 -22.86
CA LEU A 88 8.55 8.80 -23.58
C LEU A 88 9.52 8.08 -22.63
N VAL A 89 9.95 8.73 -21.55
CA VAL A 89 10.89 8.14 -20.57
C VAL A 89 10.25 6.99 -19.80
N LEU A 90 8.95 7.07 -19.50
CA LEU A 90 8.25 6.10 -18.65
C LEU A 90 7.62 4.96 -19.45
N LEU A 91 7.42 5.13 -20.76
CA LEU A 91 6.87 4.11 -21.64
C LEU A 91 7.55 2.74 -21.50
N PRO A 92 8.90 2.63 -21.46
CA PRO A 92 9.56 1.32 -21.32
C PRO A 92 9.22 0.64 -19.99
N ALA A 93 9.18 1.42 -18.89
CA ALA A 93 8.85 0.90 -17.56
C ALA A 93 7.39 0.43 -17.50
N VAL A 94 6.46 1.21 -18.07
CA VAL A 94 5.03 0.85 -18.14
C VAL A 94 4.82 -0.40 -18.99
N VAL A 95 5.46 -0.49 -20.16
CA VAL A 95 5.37 -1.67 -21.03
C VAL A 95 5.92 -2.92 -20.33
N LEU A 96 7.04 -2.80 -19.63
CA LEU A 96 7.61 -3.90 -18.85
C LEU A 96 6.66 -4.30 -17.70
N GLY A 97 6.16 -3.33 -16.95
CA GLY A 97 5.20 -3.56 -15.87
C GLY A 97 3.93 -4.26 -16.36
N ALA A 98 3.40 -3.86 -17.52
CA ALA A 98 2.22 -4.48 -18.11
C ALA A 98 2.48 -5.94 -18.51
N LYS A 99 3.62 -6.23 -19.13
CA LYS A 99 4.01 -7.62 -19.45
C LYS A 99 4.15 -8.48 -18.20
N LEU A 100 4.76 -7.95 -17.15
CA LEU A 100 4.93 -8.66 -15.88
C LEU A 100 3.61 -8.85 -15.14
N ALA A 101 2.64 -7.96 -15.33
CA ALA A 101 1.29 -8.08 -14.77
C ALA A 101 0.49 -9.23 -15.40
N ASP A 102 0.66 -9.47 -16.71
CA ASP A 102 0.00 -10.59 -17.41
C ASP A 102 0.58 -11.96 -17.01
N GLU A 103 1.82 -12.02 -16.52
CA GLU A 103 2.51 -13.25 -16.15
C GLU A 103 2.22 -13.70 -14.70
N LEU A 104 0.93 -13.91 -14.37
CA LEU A 104 0.48 -14.36 -13.05
C LEU A 104 1.19 -15.63 -12.54
N GLU A 105 1.57 -16.54 -13.45
CA GLU A 105 2.25 -17.79 -13.12
C GLU A 105 3.66 -17.57 -12.55
N ARG A 106 4.36 -16.49 -12.93
CA ARG A 106 5.69 -16.18 -12.37
C ARG A 106 5.65 -15.79 -10.90
N TRP A 107 4.48 -15.38 -10.41
CA TRP A 107 4.29 -14.86 -9.05
C TRP A 107 3.61 -15.88 -8.13
N ARG A 108 3.30 -17.06 -8.66
CA ARG A 108 2.83 -18.22 -7.89
C ARG A 108 4.05 -19.02 -7.45
N LEU A 109 4.12 -19.31 -6.15
CA LEU A 109 5.11 -20.20 -5.54
C LEU A 109 4.75 -21.66 -5.82
#